data_AF-A0A7S2K575-F1
#
_entry.id   AF-A0A7S2K575-F1
#
_cell.length_a   1.000
_cell.length_b   1.000
_cell.length_c   1.000
_cell.angle_alpha   90.00
_cell.angle_beta   90.00
_cell.angle_gamma   90.00
#
_symmetry.space_group_name_H-M   'P 1'
#
loop_
_entity.id
_entity.type
_entity.pdbx_description
1 polymer ?
#
loop_
_entity_poly.entity_id
_entity_poly.type
_entity_poly.pdbx_seq_one_letter_code
_entity_poly.pdbx_strand_id
1 'polypeptide(L)'
;LPFHFVFEFRVTSTVIDAYAKNEKPLEAARILNQMINSGVKPDAVCYNSLMTAWAFSKERSKAKEAKKILDMMRDQFESGDKAMKPKAVTYNIVLNACAKAVKSDTVDVSEAIQIAFGTYSELQNSRTAKPNEYIYGTLLKVLRDLMPLGDQRRDLVKKVFLKCRHEGFVDVKILKILSGAAASKELFDELIGRAEKNEHESVKLHHLPPEWTRNVRKRR
;
A
#
# COMPACT_ATOMS: atom_id res chain seq x y z
N LEU A 1 18.91 15.60 31.59
CA LEU A 1 17.48 15.62 31.20
C LEU A 1 17.17 15.28 29.72
N PRO A 2 18.07 15.37 28.71
CA PRO A 2 17.70 15.00 27.33
C PRO A 2 17.68 13.48 27.07
N PHE A 3 18.45 12.69 27.84
CA PHE A 3 18.56 11.24 27.63
C PHE A 3 17.30 10.46 28.00
N HIS A 4 16.55 10.88 29.02
CA HIS A 4 15.34 10.16 29.47
C HIS A 4 14.20 10.28 28.45
N PHE A 5 14.05 11.45 27.82
CA PHE A 5 13.00 11.76 26.84
C PHE A 5 13.24 11.07 25.49
N VAL A 6 14.49 10.97 25.04
CA VAL A 6 14.87 10.26 23.81
C VAL A 6 14.69 8.74 23.96
N PHE A 7 14.89 8.19 25.16
CA PHE A 7 14.66 6.78 25.45
C PHE A 7 13.15 6.45 25.40
N GLU A 8 12.31 7.29 26.00
CA GLU A 8 10.85 7.12 25.99
C GLU A 8 10.25 7.21 24.57
N PHE A 9 10.77 8.10 23.72
CA PHE A 9 10.33 8.27 22.32
C PHE A 9 10.66 7.05 21.43
N ARG A 10 11.85 6.46 21.59
CA ARG A 10 12.22 5.24 20.84
C ARG A 10 11.52 4.00 21.35
N VAL A 11 11.30 3.90 22.67
CA VAL A 11 10.61 2.76 23.28
C VAL A 11 9.14 2.72 22.84
N THR A 12 8.45 3.86 22.77
CA THR A 12 7.03 3.92 22.42
C THR A 12 6.72 3.58 20.96
N SER A 13 7.51 4.08 19.99
CA SER A 13 7.39 3.66 18.58
C SER A 13 7.65 2.16 18.39
N THR A 14 8.59 1.59 19.17
CA THR A 14 8.87 0.15 19.21
C THR A 14 7.71 -0.65 19.80
N VAL A 15 7.04 -0.13 20.83
CA VAL A 15 5.85 -0.76 21.44
C VAL A 15 4.66 -0.74 20.47
N ILE A 16 4.40 0.37 19.78
CA ILE A 16 3.33 0.42 18.76
C ILE A 16 3.66 -0.54 17.61
N ASP A 17 4.92 -0.62 17.18
CA ASP A 17 5.37 -1.60 16.18
C ASP A 17 5.17 -3.05 16.67
N ALA A 18 5.43 -3.33 17.96
CA ALA A 18 5.16 -4.63 18.55
C ALA A 18 3.66 -4.98 18.53
N TYR A 19 2.76 -4.03 18.82
CA TYR A 19 1.32 -4.25 18.70
C TYR A 19 0.84 -4.37 17.25
N ALA A 20 1.47 -3.65 16.32
CA ALA A 20 1.22 -3.79 14.88
C ALA A 20 1.57 -5.20 14.39
N LYS A 21 2.69 -5.76 14.85
CA LYS A 21 3.10 -7.14 14.58
C LYS A 21 2.17 -8.19 15.21
N ASN A 22 1.40 -7.81 16.22
CA ASN A 22 0.42 -8.67 16.88
C ASN A 22 -1.02 -8.44 16.41
N GLU A 23 -1.25 -7.65 15.35
CA GLU A 23 -2.57 -7.42 14.74
C GLU A 23 -3.61 -6.84 15.73
N LYS A 24 -3.16 -6.10 16.75
CA LYS A 24 -4.00 -5.52 17.83
C LYS A 24 -4.14 -3.99 17.66
N PRO A 25 -4.99 -3.51 16.74
CA PRO A 25 -5.12 -2.09 16.45
C PRO A 25 -5.64 -1.27 17.64
N LEU A 26 -6.55 -1.83 18.45
CA LEU A 26 -7.11 -1.13 19.60
C LEU A 26 -6.07 -0.87 20.69
N GLU A 27 -5.18 -1.84 20.94
CA GLU A 27 -4.06 -1.65 21.88
C GLU A 27 -3.04 -0.66 21.33
N ALA A 28 -2.71 -0.74 20.04
CA ALA A 28 -1.84 0.25 19.39
C ALA A 28 -2.40 1.68 19.52
N ALA A 29 -3.72 1.85 19.35
CA ALA A 29 -4.40 3.14 19.53
C ALA A 29 -4.37 3.60 21.00
N ARG A 30 -4.56 2.68 21.96
CA ARG A 30 -4.47 2.98 23.38
C ARG A 30 -3.09 3.49 23.77
N ILE A 31 -2.02 2.86 23.30
CA ILE A 31 -0.65 3.32 23.54
C ILE A 31 -0.40 4.69 22.91
N LEU A 32 -0.86 4.90 21.67
CA LEU A 32 -0.72 6.20 21.01
C LEU A 32 -1.44 7.32 21.78
N ASN A 33 -2.64 7.05 22.30
CA ASN A 33 -3.37 7.99 23.15
C ASN A 33 -2.67 8.24 24.50
N GLN A 34 -2.05 7.22 25.10
CA GLN A 34 -1.23 7.40 26.31
C GLN A 34 -0.04 8.33 26.04
N MET A 35 0.65 8.19 24.91
CA MET A 35 1.72 9.11 24.52
C MET A 35 1.23 10.56 24.49
N ILE A 36 0.09 10.79 23.81
CA ILE A 36 -0.51 12.13 23.70
C ILE A 36 -0.85 12.68 25.10
N ASN A 37 -1.49 11.89 25.95
CA ASN A 37 -1.88 12.30 27.30
C ASN A 37 -0.69 12.57 28.22
N SER A 38 0.45 11.93 27.97
CA SER A 38 1.72 12.18 28.65
C SER A 38 2.51 13.35 28.06
N GLY A 39 1.96 14.09 27.08
CA GLY A 39 2.62 15.21 26.42
C GLY A 39 3.68 14.80 25.39
N VAL A 40 3.76 13.51 25.05
CA VAL A 40 4.67 12.99 24.02
C VAL A 40 3.94 13.01 22.68
N LYS A 41 4.44 13.83 21.75
CA LYS A 41 3.86 13.98 20.42
C LYS A 41 4.20 12.78 19.52
N PRO A 42 3.21 12.00 19.04
CA PRO A 42 3.45 10.95 18.07
C PRO A 42 3.86 11.52 16.71
N ASP A 43 4.71 10.80 15.99
CA ASP A 43 5.14 11.17 14.64
C ASP A 43 4.55 10.24 13.57
N ALA A 44 4.87 10.50 12.30
CA ALA A 44 4.42 9.65 11.19
C ALA A 44 4.78 8.16 11.35
N VAL A 45 5.84 7.80 12.10
CA VAL A 45 6.18 6.39 12.34
C VAL A 45 5.14 5.76 13.27
N CYS A 46 4.77 6.44 14.36
CA CYS A 46 3.76 5.96 15.29
C CYS A 46 2.41 5.71 14.60
N TYR A 47 1.97 6.66 13.77
CA TYR A 47 0.72 6.51 13.03
C TYR A 47 0.79 5.45 11.92
N ASN A 48 1.91 5.34 11.20
CA ASN A 48 2.10 4.25 10.24
C ASN A 48 2.04 2.88 10.94
N SER A 49 2.60 2.74 12.13
CA SER A 49 2.51 1.49 12.92
C SER A 49 1.07 1.18 13.33
N LEU A 50 0.30 2.18 13.78
CA LEU A 50 -1.13 1.99 14.08
C LEU A 50 -1.94 1.59 12.83
N MET A 51 -1.74 2.28 11.69
CA MET A 51 -2.37 1.92 10.42
C MET A 51 -1.99 0.50 9.98
N THR A 52 -0.74 0.10 10.25
CA THR A 52 -0.25 -1.24 9.97
C THR A 52 -0.99 -2.26 10.84
N ALA A 53 -1.16 -1.99 12.14
CA ALA A 53 -1.95 -2.82 13.04
C ALA A 53 -3.38 -3.04 12.52
N TRP A 54 -4.02 -1.98 12.01
CA TRP A 54 -5.33 -2.09 11.33
C TRP A 54 -5.24 -2.96 10.09
N ALA A 55 -4.29 -2.71 9.19
CA ALA A 55 -4.14 -3.46 7.94
C ALA A 55 -3.95 -4.98 8.14
N PHE A 56 -3.36 -5.39 9.27
CA PHE A 56 -3.19 -6.79 9.65
C PHE A 56 -4.32 -7.36 10.51
N SER A 57 -5.16 -6.53 11.12
CA SER A 57 -6.26 -7.00 11.96
C SER A 57 -7.30 -7.80 11.18
N LYS A 58 -8.18 -8.49 11.89
CA LYS A 58 -9.33 -9.22 11.30
C LYS A 58 -10.58 -8.34 11.17
N GLU A 59 -10.50 -7.07 11.55
CA GLU A 59 -11.64 -6.14 11.56
C GLU A 59 -12.11 -5.80 10.14
N ARG A 60 -13.43 -5.78 9.93
CA ARG A 60 -14.02 -5.40 8.64
C ARG A 60 -13.70 -3.95 8.28
N SER A 61 -13.68 -3.07 9.27
CA SER A 61 -13.39 -1.64 9.12
C SER A 61 -11.91 -1.31 8.86
N LYS A 62 -11.00 -2.30 8.75
CA LYS A 62 -9.54 -2.06 8.66
C LYS A 62 -9.12 -1.03 7.61
N ALA A 63 -9.73 -1.07 6.42
CA ALA A 63 -9.40 -0.15 5.33
C ALA A 63 -9.85 1.27 5.66
N LYS A 64 -11.07 1.38 6.21
CA LYS A 64 -11.67 2.65 6.64
C LYS A 64 -10.90 3.30 7.78
N GLU A 65 -10.52 2.53 8.80
CA GLU A 65 -9.74 3.06 9.94
C GLU A 65 -8.33 3.46 9.53
N ALA A 66 -7.65 2.65 8.70
CA ALA A 66 -6.35 3.04 8.14
C ALA A 66 -6.47 4.34 7.30
N LYS A 67 -7.53 4.47 6.50
CA LYS A 67 -7.80 5.66 5.70
C LYS A 67 -8.06 6.91 6.54
N LYS A 68 -8.87 6.81 7.59
CA LYS A 68 -9.10 7.91 8.55
C LYS A 68 -7.80 8.44 9.16
N ILE A 69 -6.89 7.54 9.54
CA ILE A 69 -5.59 7.94 10.09
C ILE A 69 -4.74 8.65 9.04
N LEU A 70 -4.71 8.17 7.80
CA LEU A 70 -4.03 8.85 6.69
C LEU A 70 -4.60 10.26 6.46
N ASP A 71 -5.93 10.40 6.45
CA ASP A 71 -6.58 11.70 6.27
C ASP A 71 -6.20 12.68 7.38
N MET A 72 -6.28 12.25 8.63
CA MET A 72 -5.82 13.03 9.78
C MET A 72 -4.33 13.41 9.65
N MET A 73 -3.46 12.48 9.22
CA MET A 73 -2.04 12.78 9.01
C MET A 73 -1.83 13.86 7.95
N ARG A 74 -2.57 13.80 6.84
CA ARG A 74 -2.52 14.81 5.78
C ARG A 74 -2.99 16.16 6.31
N ASP A 75 -4.14 16.20 6.98
CA ASP A 75 -4.74 17.44 7.46
C ASP A 75 -3.84 18.14 8.49
N GLN A 76 -3.19 17.37 9.38
CA GLN A 76 -2.20 17.91 10.33
C GLN A 76 -0.93 18.42 9.62
N PHE A 77 -0.45 17.69 8.61
CA PHE A 77 0.70 18.13 7.82
C PHE A 77 0.41 19.43 7.06
N GLU A 78 -0.76 19.55 6.45
CA GLU A 78 -1.22 20.74 5.74
C GLU A 78 -1.41 21.94 6.69
N SER A 79 -1.78 21.67 7.95
CA SER A 79 -1.84 22.66 9.02
C SER A 79 -0.47 23.08 9.57
N GLY A 80 0.63 22.52 9.04
CA GLY A 80 2.01 22.91 9.36
C GLY A 80 2.81 21.89 10.15
N ASP A 81 2.22 20.76 10.54
CA ASP A 81 2.92 19.73 11.31
C ASP A 81 3.80 18.84 10.43
N LYS A 82 5.06 19.25 10.26
CA LYS A 82 6.04 18.52 9.45
C LYS A 82 6.28 17.08 9.92
N ALA A 83 6.03 16.75 11.20
CA ALA A 83 6.20 15.40 11.74
C ALA A 83 5.15 14.41 11.19
N MET A 84 4.03 14.93 10.67
CA MET A 84 2.89 14.16 10.18
C MET A 84 2.95 13.88 8.68
N LYS A 85 4.02 14.31 7.99
CA LYS A 85 4.18 14.22 6.52
C LYS A 85 3.95 12.79 6.00
N PRO A 86 2.85 12.54 5.25
CA PRO A 86 2.61 11.23 4.64
C PRO A 86 3.66 10.93 3.57
N LYS A 87 4.13 9.69 3.52
CA LYS A 87 5.06 9.18 2.51
C LYS A 87 4.41 8.07 1.69
N ALA A 88 5.04 7.63 0.60
CA ALA A 88 4.52 6.53 -0.23
C ALA A 88 4.16 5.27 0.59
N VAL A 89 4.94 4.98 1.65
CA VAL A 89 4.64 3.88 2.59
C VAL A 89 3.31 4.07 3.32
N THR A 90 2.97 5.29 3.74
CA THR A 90 1.71 5.62 4.44
C THR A 90 0.49 5.28 3.58
N TYR A 91 0.50 5.70 2.30
CA TYR A 91 -0.56 5.35 1.35
C TYR A 91 -0.59 3.83 1.08
N ASN A 92 0.58 3.20 0.92
CA ASN A 92 0.66 1.76 0.67
C ASN A 92 0.07 0.91 1.82
N ILE A 93 0.13 1.39 3.08
CA ILE A 93 -0.49 0.70 4.21
C ILE A 93 -2.02 0.64 4.04
N VAL A 94 -2.66 1.74 3.63
CA VAL A 94 -4.11 1.77 3.35
C VAL A 94 -4.45 0.82 2.20
N LEU A 95 -3.69 0.85 1.10
CA LEU A 95 -3.91 -0.07 -0.03
C LEU A 95 -3.76 -1.53 0.38
N ASN A 96 -2.80 -1.84 1.27
CA ASN A 96 -2.61 -3.19 1.79
C ASN A 96 -3.75 -3.61 2.73
N ALA A 97 -4.32 -2.68 3.51
CA ALA A 97 -5.53 -2.92 4.29
C ALA A 97 -6.71 -3.29 3.38
N CYS A 98 -6.90 -2.57 2.26
CA CYS A 98 -7.91 -2.90 1.24
C CYS A 98 -7.65 -4.29 0.64
N ALA A 99 -6.42 -4.60 0.24
CA ALA A 99 -6.05 -5.90 -0.33
C ALA A 99 -6.25 -7.08 0.64
N LYS A 100 -6.40 -6.79 1.94
CA LYS A 100 -6.63 -7.76 3.03
C LYS A 100 -8.04 -7.66 3.62
N ALA A 101 -8.93 -6.86 3.02
CA ALA A 101 -10.34 -6.87 3.37
C ALA A 101 -10.88 -8.30 3.16
N VAL A 102 -11.62 -8.81 4.13
CA VAL A 102 -12.12 -10.19 4.10
C VAL A 102 -13.08 -10.32 2.92
N LYS A 103 -13.03 -11.45 2.19
CA LYS A 103 -13.97 -11.79 1.12
C LYS A 103 -15.38 -12.13 1.66
N SER A 104 -15.86 -11.44 2.70
CA SER A 104 -17.21 -11.64 3.26
C SER A 104 -17.97 -10.34 3.12
N ASP A 105 -19.08 -10.39 2.39
CA ASP A 105 -20.03 -9.31 2.08
C ASP A 105 -19.60 -8.37 0.93
N THR A 106 -20.52 -8.17 -0.04
CA THR A 106 -20.30 -7.38 -1.26
C THR A 106 -20.08 -5.90 -0.98
N VAL A 107 -20.67 -5.39 0.10
CA VAL A 107 -20.59 -3.99 0.53
C VAL A 107 -19.16 -3.65 0.95
N ASP A 108 -18.53 -4.49 1.78
CA ASP A 108 -17.16 -4.29 2.26
C ASP A 108 -16.13 -4.35 1.11
N VAL A 109 -16.38 -5.21 0.12
CA VAL A 109 -15.55 -5.31 -1.10
C VAL A 109 -15.62 -4.03 -1.93
N SER A 110 -16.82 -3.51 -2.17
CA SER A 110 -17.01 -2.26 -2.93
C SER A 110 -16.38 -1.07 -2.20
N GLU A 111 -16.59 -0.95 -0.88
CA GLU A 111 -15.97 0.11 -0.07
C GLU A 111 -14.44 0.01 -0.12
N ALA A 112 -13.86 -1.19 0.02
CA ALA A 112 -12.42 -1.39 -0.03
C ALA A 112 -11.81 -1.02 -1.41
N ILE A 113 -12.49 -1.33 -2.51
CA ILE A 113 -12.06 -0.94 -3.86
C ILE A 113 -12.12 0.58 -4.02
N GLN A 114 -13.20 1.23 -3.56
CA GLN A 114 -13.34 2.68 -3.61
C GLN A 114 -12.25 3.38 -2.79
N ILE A 115 -11.99 2.91 -1.56
CA ILE A 115 -10.90 3.42 -0.72
C ILE A 115 -9.55 3.22 -1.42
N ALA A 116 -9.30 2.06 -2.03
CA ALA A 116 -8.03 1.79 -2.70
C ALA A 116 -7.77 2.75 -3.87
N PHE A 117 -8.74 2.92 -4.76
CA PHE A 117 -8.59 3.82 -5.91
C PHE A 117 -8.64 5.30 -5.52
N GLY A 118 -9.42 5.68 -4.50
CA GLY A 118 -9.40 7.01 -3.91
C GLY A 118 -8.02 7.35 -3.33
N THR A 119 -7.46 6.45 -2.52
CA THR A 119 -6.11 6.59 -1.94
C THR A 119 -5.04 6.69 -3.01
N TYR A 120 -5.15 5.91 -4.09
CA TYR A 120 -4.23 6.01 -5.22
C TYR A 120 -4.32 7.37 -5.93
N SER A 121 -5.55 7.84 -6.21
CA SER A 121 -5.78 9.16 -6.81
C SER A 121 -5.18 10.28 -5.96
N GLU A 122 -5.37 10.23 -4.65
CA GLU A 122 -4.77 11.17 -3.71
C GLU A 122 -3.25 11.12 -3.73
N LEU A 123 -2.63 9.94 -3.78
CA LEU A 123 -1.19 9.79 -3.89
C LEU A 123 -0.65 10.37 -5.21
N GLN A 124 -1.37 10.22 -6.32
CA GLN A 124 -0.97 10.80 -7.61
C GLN A 124 -0.92 12.34 -7.52
N ASN A 125 -1.91 12.92 -6.87
CA ASN A 125 -2.07 14.36 -6.69
C ASN A 125 -1.28 14.92 -5.48
N SER A 126 -0.67 14.04 -4.67
CA SER A 126 0.10 14.44 -3.50
C SER A 126 1.37 15.20 -3.87
N ARG A 127 1.67 16.21 -3.04
CA ARG A 127 2.95 16.96 -3.05
C ARG A 127 4.03 16.29 -2.21
N THR A 128 3.69 15.33 -1.34
CA THR A 128 4.62 14.74 -0.36
C THR A 128 5.22 13.42 -0.82
N ALA A 129 4.55 12.72 -1.74
CA ALA A 129 4.94 11.40 -2.22
C ALA A 129 4.43 11.16 -3.65
N LYS A 130 4.98 10.14 -4.31
CA LYS A 130 4.54 9.65 -5.62
C LYS A 130 4.38 8.12 -5.59
N PRO A 131 3.58 7.54 -6.50
CA PRO A 131 3.52 6.09 -6.69
C PRO A 131 4.89 5.47 -6.96
N ASN A 132 5.05 4.21 -6.58
CA ASN A 132 6.24 3.40 -6.81
C ASN A 132 5.84 1.94 -7.09
N GLU A 133 6.81 1.05 -7.23
CA GLU A 133 6.60 -0.37 -7.55
C GLU A 133 5.68 -1.09 -6.55
N TYR A 134 5.76 -0.72 -5.26
CA TYR A 134 4.92 -1.33 -4.22
C TYR A 134 3.46 -0.90 -4.33
N ILE A 135 3.19 0.35 -4.72
CA ILE A 135 1.82 0.86 -4.92
C ILE A 135 1.15 0.10 -6.06
N TYR A 136 1.82 -0.03 -7.21
CA TYR A 136 1.27 -0.76 -8.36
C TYR A 136 1.06 -2.24 -8.06
N GLY A 137 2.03 -2.91 -7.42
CA GLY A 137 1.87 -4.30 -6.99
C GLY A 137 0.69 -4.49 -6.04
N THR A 138 0.49 -3.57 -5.09
CA THR A 138 -0.64 -3.64 -4.14
C THR A 138 -1.98 -3.39 -4.85
N LEU A 139 -2.06 -2.45 -5.79
CA LEU A 139 -3.30 -2.22 -6.57
C LEU A 139 -3.68 -3.44 -7.41
N LEU A 140 -2.71 -4.07 -8.10
CA LEU A 140 -2.97 -5.30 -8.85
C LEU A 140 -3.44 -6.42 -7.93
N LYS A 141 -2.90 -6.48 -6.70
CA LYS A 141 -3.36 -7.41 -5.67
C LYS A 141 -4.80 -7.12 -5.22
N VAL A 142 -5.16 -5.85 -4.99
CA VAL A 142 -6.55 -5.44 -4.69
C VAL A 142 -7.49 -5.94 -5.78
N LEU A 143 -7.18 -5.68 -7.05
CA LEU A 143 -8.00 -6.13 -8.18
C LEU A 143 -8.12 -7.65 -8.25
N ARG A 144 -7.01 -8.37 -8.02
CA ARG A 144 -6.98 -9.83 -8.02
C ARG A 144 -7.86 -10.43 -6.94
N ASP A 145 -7.78 -9.88 -5.73
CA ASP A 145 -8.34 -10.48 -4.52
C ASP A 145 -9.78 -10.03 -4.28
N LEU A 146 -10.16 -8.81 -4.70
CA LEU A 146 -11.47 -8.24 -4.40
C LEU A 146 -12.44 -8.25 -5.59
N MET A 147 -11.96 -8.21 -6.84
CA MET A 147 -12.87 -8.17 -7.99
C MET A 147 -13.12 -9.57 -8.59
N PRO A 148 -14.39 -9.92 -8.90
CA PRO A 148 -14.67 -11.11 -9.67
C PRO A 148 -14.06 -11.01 -11.07
N LEU A 149 -13.93 -12.16 -11.73
CA LEU A 149 -13.50 -12.20 -13.14
C LEU A 149 -14.56 -11.53 -14.01
N GLY A 150 -14.10 -10.75 -14.99
CA GLY A 150 -14.96 -10.02 -15.91
C GLY A 150 -14.25 -8.80 -16.51
N ASP A 151 -14.94 -8.11 -17.42
CA ASP A 151 -14.36 -7.02 -18.21
C ASP A 151 -13.88 -5.86 -17.33
N GLN A 152 -14.63 -5.51 -16.29
CA GLN A 152 -14.25 -4.42 -15.39
C GLN A 152 -12.90 -4.69 -14.68
N ARG A 153 -12.69 -5.93 -14.19
CA ARG A 153 -11.41 -6.32 -13.59
C ARG A 153 -10.29 -6.30 -14.64
N ARG A 154 -10.56 -6.84 -15.83
CA ARG A 154 -9.61 -6.85 -16.95
C ARG A 154 -9.16 -5.44 -17.30
N ASP A 155 -10.08 -4.51 -17.48
CA ASP A 155 -9.78 -3.12 -17.87
C ASP A 155 -8.99 -2.37 -16.80
N LEU A 156 -9.32 -2.57 -15.52
CA LEU A 156 -8.56 -1.98 -14.42
C LEU A 156 -7.16 -2.58 -14.30
N VAL A 157 -7.01 -3.91 -14.46
CA VAL A 157 -5.70 -4.58 -14.47
C VAL A 157 -4.84 -4.01 -15.60
N LYS A 158 -5.40 -3.88 -16.81
CA LYS A 158 -4.72 -3.24 -17.94
C LYS A 158 -4.28 -1.82 -17.59
N LYS A 159 -5.21 -0.99 -17.13
CA LYS A 159 -4.94 0.42 -16.80
C LYS A 159 -3.82 0.57 -15.77
N VAL A 160 -3.87 -0.20 -14.68
CA VAL A 160 -2.86 -0.17 -13.61
C VAL A 160 -1.51 -0.66 -14.12
N PHE A 161 -1.46 -1.78 -14.85
CA PHE A 161 -0.20 -2.32 -15.35
C PHE A 161 0.43 -1.45 -16.42
N LEU A 162 -0.33 -0.96 -17.39
CA LEU A 162 0.19 -0.07 -18.44
C LEU A 162 0.75 1.23 -17.87
N LYS A 163 0.12 1.76 -16.82
CA LYS A 163 0.63 2.92 -16.09
C LYS A 163 1.94 2.61 -15.36
N CYS A 164 1.99 1.47 -14.64
CA CYS A 164 3.21 0.97 -13.99
C CYS A 164 4.38 0.81 -14.99
N ARG A 165 4.09 0.21 -16.14
CA ARG A 165 5.00 0.02 -17.27
C ARG A 165 5.51 1.33 -17.82
N HIS A 166 4.61 2.25 -18.16
CA HIS A 166 4.97 3.57 -18.67
C HIS A 166 5.85 4.34 -17.68
N GLU A 167 5.59 4.21 -16.38
CA GLU A 167 6.39 4.85 -15.33
C GLU A 167 7.69 4.11 -15.00
N GLY A 168 7.91 2.92 -15.54
CA GLY A 168 9.17 2.19 -15.38
C GLY A 168 9.33 1.47 -14.04
N PHE A 169 8.23 1.01 -13.45
CA PHE A 169 8.21 0.33 -12.15
C PHE A 169 7.99 -1.19 -12.23
N VAL A 170 8.09 -1.80 -13.41
CA VAL A 170 7.82 -3.23 -13.60
C VAL A 170 9.00 -4.05 -13.07
N ASP A 171 8.76 -4.86 -12.04
CA ASP A 171 9.70 -5.85 -11.54
C ASP A 171 9.14 -7.28 -11.62
N VAL A 172 9.94 -8.28 -11.25
CA VAL A 172 9.53 -9.69 -11.26
C VAL A 172 8.31 -9.95 -10.37
N LYS A 173 8.16 -9.20 -9.27
CA LYS A 173 7.01 -9.37 -8.36
C LYS A 173 5.74 -8.84 -9.01
N ILE A 174 5.79 -7.71 -9.69
CA ILE A 174 4.67 -7.16 -10.45
C ILE A 174 4.21 -8.14 -11.53
N LEU A 175 5.14 -8.75 -12.28
CA LEU A 175 4.80 -9.77 -13.28
C LEU A 175 4.10 -10.98 -12.65
N LYS A 176 4.60 -11.46 -11.51
CA LYS A 176 3.98 -12.57 -10.77
C LYS A 176 2.59 -12.22 -10.24
N ILE A 177 2.37 -10.98 -9.79
CA ILE A 177 1.04 -10.53 -9.35
C ILE A 177 0.12 -10.37 -10.56
N LEU A 178 0.64 -9.84 -11.67
CA LEU A 178 -0.10 -9.63 -12.91
C LEU A 178 -0.68 -10.94 -13.46
N SER A 179 0.08 -12.03 -13.48
CA SER A 179 -0.43 -13.31 -13.98
C SER A 179 -1.68 -13.77 -13.22
N GLY A 180 -1.68 -13.64 -11.89
CA GLY A 180 -2.85 -13.92 -11.07
C GLY A 180 -3.97 -12.89 -11.23
N ALA A 181 -3.63 -11.61 -11.35
CA ALA A 181 -4.61 -10.52 -11.50
C ALA A 181 -5.34 -10.57 -12.85
N ALA A 182 -4.61 -10.84 -13.94
CA ALA A 182 -5.12 -11.00 -15.29
C ALA A 182 -6.05 -12.21 -15.42
N ALA A 183 -5.72 -13.31 -14.74
CA ALA A 183 -6.49 -14.57 -14.72
C ALA A 183 -6.79 -15.17 -16.11
N SER A 184 -6.15 -14.66 -17.17
CA SER A 184 -6.14 -15.25 -18.50
C SER A 184 -4.76 -15.09 -19.12
N LYS A 185 -4.31 -16.13 -19.83
CA LYS A 185 -3.01 -16.13 -20.51
C LYS A 185 -3.00 -15.11 -21.64
N GLU A 186 -4.14 -14.96 -22.33
CA GLU A 186 -4.34 -14.03 -23.43
C GLU A 186 -4.10 -12.59 -22.99
N LEU A 187 -4.68 -12.19 -21.84
CA LEU A 187 -4.52 -10.84 -21.31
C LEU A 187 -3.10 -10.59 -20.80
N PHE A 188 -2.51 -11.57 -20.12
CA PHE A 188 -1.12 -11.48 -19.68
C PHE A 188 -0.20 -11.28 -20.89
N ASP A 189 -0.36 -12.12 -21.91
CA ASP A 189 0.42 -12.08 -23.14
C ASP A 189 0.23 -10.78 -23.93
N GLU A 190 -1.00 -10.24 -23.96
CA GLU A 190 -1.32 -8.92 -24.53
C GLU A 190 -0.52 -7.80 -23.85
N LEU A 191 -0.45 -7.83 -22.51
CA LEU A 191 0.17 -6.79 -21.70
C LEU A 191 1.71 -6.83 -21.74
N ILE A 192 2.28 -8.03 -21.82
CA ILE A 192 3.72 -8.26 -21.92
C ILE A 192 4.23 -8.08 -23.35
N GLY A 193 3.40 -8.35 -24.37
CA GLY A 193 3.81 -8.25 -25.77
C GLY A 193 4.62 -9.46 -26.25
N ARG A 194 4.71 -9.62 -27.58
CA ARG A 194 5.33 -10.81 -28.21
C ARG A 194 6.86 -10.88 -28.08
N ALA A 195 7.54 -9.77 -27.80
CA ALA A 195 9.00 -9.67 -27.83
C ALA A 195 9.72 -10.31 -26.62
N GLU A 196 9.00 -10.72 -25.59
CA GLU A 196 9.59 -11.11 -24.30
C GLU A 196 9.43 -12.60 -23.97
N LYS A 197 8.94 -13.39 -24.94
CA LYS A 197 8.71 -14.82 -24.77
C LYS A 197 9.83 -15.64 -25.41
N ASN A 198 10.55 -16.41 -24.59
CA ASN A 198 11.11 -17.68 -25.04
C ASN A 198 10.07 -18.76 -24.73
N GLU A 199 9.78 -19.64 -25.68
CA GLU A 199 8.63 -20.55 -25.71
C GLU A 199 8.49 -21.51 -24.50
N HIS A 200 9.50 -21.57 -23.63
CA HIS A 200 9.54 -22.47 -22.48
C HIS A 200 10.04 -21.86 -21.15
N GLU A 201 10.26 -20.55 -21.05
CA GLU A 201 10.76 -19.92 -19.81
C GLU A 201 9.83 -18.83 -19.25
N SER A 202 9.77 -18.76 -17.93
CA SER A 202 9.16 -17.64 -17.21
C SER A 202 9.82 -16.31 -17.62
N VAL A 203 9.02 -15.24 -17.73
CA VAL A 203 9.52 -13.90 -18.10
C VAL A 203 10.63 -13.48 -17.14
N LYS A 204 11.88 -13.42 -17.63
CA LYS A 204 13.06 -13.01 -16.86
C LYS A 204 13.21 -11.50 -16.92
N LEU A 205 13.57 -10.87 -15.80
CA LEU A 205 13.69 -9.40 -15.69
C LEU A 205 14.65 -8.79 -16.72
N HIS A 206 15.72 -9.49 -17.10
CA HIS A 206 16.70 -9.01 -18.07
C HIS A 206 16.23 -9.07 -19.53
N HIS A 207 15.10 -9.73 -19.80
CA HIS A 207 14.43 -9.67 -21.10
C HIS A 207 13.43 -8.51 -21.19
N LEU A 208 13.14 -7.83 -20.08
CA LEU A 208 12.26 -6.66 -20.12
C LEU A 208 13.02 -5.46 -20.70
N PRO A 209 12.33 -4.62 -21.50
CA PRO A 209 12.88 -3.36 -21.95
C PRO A 209 13.37 -2.50 -20.76
N PRO A 210 14.55 -1.87 -20.86
CA PRO A 210 15.12 -1.07 -19.77
C PRO A 210 14.17 0.02 -19.26
N GLU A 211 13.34 0.59 -20.13
CA GLU A 211 12.38 1.64 -19.79
C GLU A 211 11.24 1.15 -18.89
N TRP A 212 10.96 -0.16 -18.85
CA TRP A 212 9.98 -0.76 -17.95
C TRP A 212 10.51 -0.91 -16.52
N THR A 213 11.84 -0.95 -16.36
CA THR A 213 12.52 -1.22 -15.09
C THR A 213 13.30 0.00 -14.55
N ARG A 214 13.35 1.11 -15.30
CA ARG A 214 14.21 2.29 -15.02
C ARG A 214 14.06 2.89 -13.62
N ASN A 215 12.90 2.76 -12.98
CA ASN A 215 12.61 3.29 -11.65
C ASN A 215 12.49 2.19 -10.58
N VAL A 216 12.73 0.93 -10.93
CA VAL A 216 12.79 -0.17 -9.97
C VAL A 216 14.04 -0.02 -9.13
N ARG A 217 13.88 0.01 -7.80
CA ARG A 217 15.02 0.07 -6.88
C ARG A 217 15.85 -1.21 -7.02
N LYS A 218 17.08 -1.08 -7.53
CA LYS A 218 18.06 -2.17 -7.49
C LYS A 218 18.33 -2.50 -6.01
N ARG A 219 18.00 -3.71 -5.57
CA ARG A 219 18.42 -4.20 -4.25
C ARG A 219 19.96 -4.26 -4.27
N ARG A 220 20.61 -3.47 -3.41
CA ARG A 220 22.02 -3.63 -3.09
C ARG A 220 22.21 -4.90 -2.27
#